data_AF-A0A920Q979-F1
#
_entry.id   AF-A0A920Q979-F1
#
_cell.length_a   1.000
_cell.length_b   1.000
_cell.length_c   1.000
_cell.angle_alpha   90.00
_cell.angle_beta   90.00
_cell.angle_gamma   90.00
#
_symmetry.space_group_name_H-M   'P 1'
#
loop_
_entity.id
_entity.type
_entity.pdbx_description
1 polymer ?
#
loop_
_entity_poly.entity_id
_entity_poly.type
_entity_poly.pdbx_seq_one_letter_code
_entity_poly.pdbx_strand_id
1 'polypeptide(L)' 'MRAQITWALDQIKQNGKDMLAEAGFEEAAEALDLQMLADAQEAIRARLADDPQLISKAIDQGLINA' A
#
# COMPACT_ATOMS: atom_id res chain seq x y z
N MET A 1 0.82 -11.92 7.10
CA MET A 1 0.81 -10.44 7.22
C MET A 1 1.94 -9.73 6.49
N ARG A 2 3.22 -9.81 6.88
CA ARG A 2 4.28 -9.02 6.22
C ARG A 2 4.42 -9.31 4.71
N ALA A 3 4.29 -10.58 4.32
CA ALA A 3 4.25 -10.99 2.91
C ALA A 3 2.98 -10.52 2.17
N GLN A 4 1.83 -10.43 2.85
CA GLN A 4 0.57 -9.94 2.27
C GLN A 4 0.63 -8.43 2.01
N ILE A 5 1.23 -7.64 2.92
CA ILE A 5 1.40 -6.20 2.71
C ILE A 5 2.37 -5.95 1.56
N THR A 6 3.52 -6.64 1.53
CA THR A 6 4.44 -6.60 0.40
C THR A 6 3.73 -6.90 -0.92
N TRP A 7 2.99 -8.00 -0.97
CA TRP A 7 2.22 -8.40 -2.15
C TRP A 7 1.20 -7.33 -2.56
N ALA A 8 0.44 -6.78 -1.60
CA ALA A 8 -0.57 -5.77 -1.88
C ALA A 8 0.04 -4.47 -2.43
N LEU A 9 1.16 -4.01 -1.87
CA LEU A 9 1.90 -2.87 -2.40
C LEU A 9 2.35 -3.14 -3.84
N ASP A 10 2.90 -4.33 -4.12
CA ASP A 10 3.33 -4.68 -5.47
C ASP A 10 2.15 -4.74 -6.46
N GLN A 11 0.97 -5.22 -6.04
CA GLN A 11 -0.24 -5.18 -6.86
C GLN A 11 -0.68 -3.74 -7.18
N ILE A 12 -0.65 -2.83 -6.20
CA ILE A 12 -0.99 -1.41 -6.44
C ILE A 12 0.01 -0.77 -7.41
N LYS A 13 1.29 -1.12 -7.33
CA LYS A 13 2.31 -0.61 -8.26
C LYS A 13 2.09 -1.11 -9.70
N GLN A 14 1.75 -2.38 -9.85
CA GLN A 14 1.65 -3.05 -11.15
C GLN A 14 0.30 -2.76 -11.83
N ASN A 15 -0.78 -2.75 -11.06
CA ASN A 15 -2.15 -2.75 -11.57
C ASN A 15 -2.96 -1.52 -11.11
N GLY A 16 -2.36 -0.61 -10.33
CA GLY A 16 -3.11 0.51 -9.72
C GLY A 16 -3.80 1.44 -10.71
N LYS A 17 -3.23 1.62 -11.91
CA LYS A 17 -3.88 2.39 -12.98
C LYS A 17 -5.15 1.69 -13.46
N ASP A 18 -5.06 0.40 -13.75
CA ASP A 18 -6.19 -0.40 -14.22
C ASP A 18 -7.28 -0.48 -13.13
N MET A 19 -6.88 -0.68 -11.86
CA MET A 19 -7.81 -0.68 -10.73
C MET A 19 -8.56 0.66 -10.58
N LEU A 20 -7.88 1.80 -10.80
CA LEU A 20 -8.51 3.12 -10.76
C LEU A 20 -9.48 3.31 -11.92
N ALA A 21 -9.09 2.90 -13.13
CA ALA A 21 -9.95 2.98 -14.31
C ALA A 21 -11.20 2.09 -14.17
N GLU A 22 -11.04 0.84 -13.73
CA GLU A 22 -12.15 -0.10 -13.48
C GLU A 22 -13.12 0.40 -12.41
N ALA A 23 -12.62 1.15 -11.43
CA ALA A 23 -13.43 1.79 -10.39
C ALA A 23 -14.13 3.09 -10.86
N GLY A 24 -13.92 3.52 -12.12
CA GLY A 24 -14.51 4.72 -12.70
C GLY A 24 -13.74 6.02 -12.42
N PHE A 25 -12.48 5.92 -11.99
CA PHE A 25 -11.60 7.07 -11.70
C PHE A 25 -10.53 7.26 -12.80
N GLU A 26 -10.96 7.43 -14.04
CA GLU A 26 -10.08 7.55 -15.22
C GLU A 26 -9.06 8.69 -15.10
N GLU A 27 -9.50 9.88 -14.65
CA GLU A 27 -8.60 11.04 -14.45
C GLU A 27 -7.52 10.75 -13.39
N ALA A 28 -7.88 10.05 -12.31
CA ALA A 28 -6.92 9.66 -11.28
C ALA A 28 -5.95 8.56 -11.77
N ALA A 29 -6.41 7.66 -12.64
CA ALA A 29 -5.57 6.64 -13.26
C ALA A 29 -4.49 7.26 -14.16
N GLU A 30 -4.85 8.29 -14.92
CA GLU A 30 -3.92 9.06 -15.76
C GLU A 30 -2.93 9.87 -14.91
N ALA A 31 -3.42 10.49 -13.84
CA ALA A 31 -2.62 11.28 -12.91
C ALA A 31 -1.78 10.46 -11.92
N LEU A 32 -1.86 9.13 -11.94
CA LEU A 32 -1.13 8.28 -11.00
C LEU A 32 0.39 8.39 -11.22
N ASP A 33 1.05 9.04 -10.27
CA ASP A 33 2.50 9.16 -10.20
C ASP A 33 3.13 7.87 -9.65
N LEU A 34 3.71 7.08 -10.55
CA LEU A 34 4.34 5.80 -10.22
C LEU A 34 5.63 5.95 -9.43
N GLN A 35 6.33 7.08 -9.53
CA GLN A 35 7.54 7.34 -8.76
C GLN A 35 7.18 7.69 -7.33
N MET A 36 6.23 8.60 -7.13
CA MET A 36 5.71 8.93 -5.81
C MET A 36 5.14 7.68 -5.12
N LEU A 37 4.43 6.83 -5.86
CA LEU A 37 3.92 5.56 -5.35
C LEU A 37 5.07 4.63 -4.92
N ALA A 38 6.12 4.48 -5.72
CA ALA A 38 7.26 3.65 -5.38
C ALA A 38 7.99 4.15 -4.11
N ASP A 39 8.16 5.46 -3.96
CA ASP A 39 8.81 6.06 -2.79
C ASP A 39 7.97 5.84 -1.52
N ALA A 40 6.64 5.99 -1.62
CA ALA A 40 5.73 5.70 -0.52
C ALA A 40 5.77 4.21 -0.11
N GLN A 41 5.86 3.30 -1.08
CA GLN A 41 5.97 1.87 -0.81
C GLN A 41 7.26 1.52 -0.07
N GLU A 42 8.38 2.11 -0.47
CA GLU A 42 9.64 1.90 0.22
C GLU A 42 9.60 2.42 1.66
N ALA A 43 9.03 3.61 1.88
CA ALA A 43 8.85 4.17 3.22
C ALA A 43 8.00 3.25 4.13
N ILE A 44 6.92 2.66 3.60
CA ILE A 44 6.09 1.69 4.33
C ILE A 44 6.89 0.43 4.67
N ARG A 45 7.64 -0.11 3.70
CA ARG A 45 8.49 -1.31 3.89
C ARG A 45 9.55 -1.07 4.96
N ALA A 46 10.23 0.07 4.92
CA ALA A 46 11.22 0.48 5.92
C ALA A 46 10.59 0.60 7.31
N ARG A 47 9.44 1.29 7.44
CA ARG A 47 8.76 1.43 8.73
C ARG A 47 8.35 0.09 9.35
N LEU A 48 7.88 -0.85 8.52
CA LEU A 48 7.54 -2.22 8.94
C LEU A 48 8.76 -3.08 9.25
N ALA A 49 9.96 -2.69 8.80
CA ALA A 49 11.23 -3.34 9.17
C ALA A 49 11.74 -2.83 10.51
N ASP A 50 11.62 -1.53 10.73
CA ASP A 50 12.06 -0.86 11.94
C ASP A 50 11.19 -1.22 13.16
N ASP A 51 9.89 -1.50 12.96
CA ASP A 51 8.99 -1.94 14.04
C ASP A 51 8.17 -3.16 13.61
N PRO A 52 8.69 -4.39 13.79
CA PRO A 52 7.99 -5.62 13.45
C PRO A 52 6.66 -5.83 14.20
N GLN A 53 6.47 -5.15 15.33
CA GLN A 53 5.24 -5.22 16.13
C GLN A 53 4.19 -4.18 15.73
N LEU A 54 4.51 -3.29 14.78
CA LEU A 54 3.64 -2.17 14.40
C LEU A 54 2.22 -2.62 14.04
N ILE A 55 2.10 -3.74 13.31
CA ILE A 55 0.79 -4.26 12.92
C ILE A 55 0.02 -4.80 14.12
N SER A 56 0.69 -5.53 15.02
CA SER A 56 0.06 -6.00 16.27
C SER A 56 -0.43 -4.82 17.10
N LYS A 57 0.40 -3.77 17.27
CA LYS A 57 0.02 -2.55 17.99
C LYS A 57 -1.19 -1.87 17.35
N ALA A 58 -1.26 -1.81 16.02
CA ALA A 58 -2.39 -1.21 15.31
C ALA A 58 -3.69 -2.01 15.50
N ILE A 59 -3.62 -3.35 15.56
CA ILE A 59 -4.75 -4.22 15.89
C ILE A 59 -5.17 -4.03 17.34
N ASP A 60 -4.22 -4.05 18.28
CA ASP A 60 -4.48 -3.88 19.72
C ASP A 60 -5.12 -2.51 20.04
N GLN A 61 -4.82 -1.50 19.21
CA GLN A 61 -5.41 -0.16 19.29
C GLN A 61 -6.74 -0.02 18.53
N GLY A 62 -7.21 -1.06 17.84
CA GLY A 62 -8.43 -1.03 17.04
C GLY A 62 -8.36 -0.11 15.81
N LEU A 63 -7.14 0.23 15.35
CA LEU A 63 -6.93 1.07 14.16
C LEU A 63 -7.17 0.29 12.88
N ILE A 64 -6.90 -1.03 12.92
CA ILE A 64 -7.14 -1.96 11.82
C ILE A 64 -7.71 -3.26 12.38
N ASN A 65 -8.46 -3.97 11.54
CA ASN A 65 -8.98 -5.29 11.89
C ASN A 65 -7.90 -6.37 11.72
N ALA A 66 -7.98 -7.42 12.54
CA ALA A 66 -7.11 -8.60 12.48
C ALA A 66 -7.47 -9.53 11.31
#